data_AF-A0A941J344-F1
#
_entry.id   AF-A0A941J344-F1
#
_cell.length_a   1.000
_cell.length_b   1.000
_cell.length_c   1.000
_cell.angle_alpha   90.00
_cell.angle_beta   90.00
_cell.angle_gamma   90.00
#
_symmetry.space_group_name_H-M   'P 1'
#
loop_
_entity.id
_entity.type
_entity.pdbx_description
1 polymer ?
#
loop_
_entity_poly.entity_id
_entity_poly.type
_entity_poly.pdbx_seq_one_letter_code
_entity_poly.pdbx_strand_id
1 'polypeptide(L)'
;MFRLLSLVPGGGFGVAPAAVLAGVPLPDAEDLLEELLEAGLLMTSRQDRYRLHDLLRLYAASRHRAEDSTERSFAARSRLRHWLLDTAVLAGRWYEPDYGMPPADPGRLVALDDREQAARWIRTEGDSWLAAFREAAANGEHTRVAEVAEAMHWFSDHWVSWGHWVEVYERAAAAGPPSGTPVWRRPTATTSPGRTGPAPADTTRRWTRPGARCDSPRPPETSSSRRGRTRISAGCGTPSATCRPPPPTTSAPWRCSRRRTTSTGTSRSPAE
;
A
#
# COMPACT_ATOMS: atom_id res chain seq x y z
N MET A 1 -23.47 4.57 -17.42
CA MET A 1 -22.30 5.19 -16.78
C MET A 1 -22.60 5.71 -15.37
N PHE A 2 -23.47 6.72 -15.20
CA PHE A 2 -23.73 7.41 -13.91
C PHE A 2 -23.86 6.51 -12.66
N ARG A 3 -24.72 5.48 -12.70
CA ARG A 3 -24.90 4.54 -11.56
C ARG A 3 -23.62 3.79 -11.21
N LEU A 4 -22.86 3.35 -12.21
CA LEU A 4 -21.62 2.59 -12.02
C LEU A 4 -20.51 3.43 -11.39
N LEU A 5 -20.45 4.74 -11.68
CA LEU A 5 -19.45 5.64 -11.10
C LEU A 5 -19.55 5.73 -9.57
N SER A 6 -20.70 5.39 -8.98
CA SER A 6 -20.84 5.27 -7.53
C SER A 6 -19.96 4.17 -6.90
N LEU A 7 -19.53 3.19 -7.70
CA LEU A 7 -18.66 2.09 -7.29
C LEU A 7 -17.18 2.47 -7.23
N VAL A 8 -16.77 3.58 -7.86
CA VAL A 8 -15.37 4.02 -7.85
C VAL A 8 -14.95 4.36 -6.42
N PRO A 9 -13.87 3.75 -5.88
CA PRO A 9 -13.36 4.12 -4.57
C PRO A 9 -12.72 5.51 -4.59
N GLY A 10 -12.78 6.23 -3.47
CA GLY A 10 -12.18 7.56 -3.32
C GLY A 10 -13.11 8.71 -3.73
N GLY A 11 -12.57 9.93 -3.77
CA GLY A 11 -13.32 11.17 -4.02
C GLY A 11 -13.37 11.62 -5.48
N GLY A 12 -12.50 11.09 -6.34
CA GLY A 12 -12.44 11.42 -7.76
C GLY A 12 -11.76 10.32 -8.55
N PHE A 13 -11.89 10.35 -9.88
CA PHE A 13 -11.44 9.30 -10.78
C PHE A 13 -11.06 9.87 -12.15
N GLY A 14 -10.12 9.21 -12.82
CA GLY A 14 -9.84 9.47 -14.23
C GLY A 14 -10.80 8.72 -15.17
N VAL A 15 -10.60 8.90 -16.47
CA VAL A 15 -11.37 8.23 -17.53
C VAL A 15 -11.20 6.70 -17.46
N ALA A 16 -9.97 6.21 -17.30
CA ALA A 16 -9.68 4.77 -17.34
C ALA A 16 -10.48 3.94 -16.30
N PRO A 17 -10.58 4.32 -15.01
CA PRO A 17 -11.48 3.66 -14.06
C PRO A 17 -12.95 3.60 -14.53
N ALA A 18 -13.46 4.66 -15.17
CA ALA A 18 -14.83 4.70 -15.68
C ALA A 18 -15.03 3.75 -16.87
N ALA A 19 -14.06 3.74 -17.81
CA ALA A 19 -14.04 2.82 -18.94
C ALA A 19 -14.06 1.35 -18.47
N VAL A 20 -13.23 1.00 -17.49
CA VAL A 20 -13.18 -0.36 -16.93
C VAL A 20 -14.51 -0.75 -16.27
N LEU A 21 -15.09 0.14 -15.45
CA LEU A 21 -16.37 -0.12 -14.79
C LEU A 21 -17.50 -0.34 -15.80
N ALA A 22 -17.59 0.52 -16.81
CA ALA A 22 -18.61 0.43 -17.84
C ALA A 22 -18.35 -0.70 -18.83
N GLY A 23 -17.10 -1.17 -18.96
CA GLY A 23 -16.71 -2.17 -19.95
C GLY A 23 -16.76 -1.63 -21.38
N VAL A 24 -16.37 -0.38 -21.56
CA VAL A 24 -16.37 0.32 -22.85
C VAL A 24 -14.95 0.80 -23.18
N PRO A 25 -14.63 1.05 -24.47
CA PRO A 25 -13.40 1.71 -24.89
C PRO A 25 -13.17 3.06 -24.19
N LEU A 26 -11.91 3.51 -24.16
CA LEU A 26 -11.54 4.78 -23.53
C LEU A 26 -12.28 5.98 -24.15
N PRO A 27 -12.35 6.14 -25.50
CA PRO A 27 -13.06 7.27 -26.11
C PRO A 27 -14.54 7.31 -25.75
N ASP A 28 -15.22 6.16 -25.82
CA ASP A 28 -16.64 6.05 -25.42
C ASP A 28 -16.86 6.42 -23.94
N ALA A 29 -15.88 6.13 -23.07
CA ALA A 29 -15.94 6.54 -21.67
C ALA A 29 -15.73 8.05 -21.50
N GLU A 30 -14.86 8.67 -22.30
CA GLU A 30 -14.66 10.13 -22.34
C GLU A 30 -15.97 10.83 -22.73
N ASP A 31 -16.56 10.43 -23.85
CA ASP A 31 -17.83 10.98 -24.35
C ASP A 31 -18.94 10.89 -23.28
N LEU A 32 -19.09 9.71 -22.66
CA LEU A 32 -20.08 9.49 -21.60
C LEU A 32 -19.80 10.32 -20.33
N LEU A 33 -18.54 10.61 -20.03
CA LEU A 33 -18.18 11.47 -18.90
C LEU A 33 -18.41 12.94 -19.21
N GLU A 34 -18.16 13.36 -20.45
CA GLU A 34 -18.44 14.70 -20.95
C GLU A 34 -19.94 14.99 -20.93
N GLU A 35 -20.78 14.08 -21.42
CA GLU A 35 -22.25 14.21 -21.33
C GLU A 35 -22.72 14.40 -19.87
N LEU A 36 -22.14 13.65 -18.94
CA LEU A 36 -22.47 13.77 -17.51
C LEU A 36 -21.94 15.08 -16.89
N LEU A 37 -20.81 15.58 -17.38
CA LEU A 37 -20.25 16.88 -16.98
C LEU A 37 -21.13 18.03 -17.47
N GLU A 38 -21.56 18.00 -18.74
CA GLU A 38 -22.46 18.99 -19.33
C GLU A 38 -23.84 19.00 -18.66
N ALA A 39 -24.34 17.82 -18.27
CA ALA A 39 -25.56 17.69 -17.48
C ALA A 39 -25.42 18.19 -16.02
N GLY A 40 -24.24 18.65 -15.61
CA GLY A 40 -23.96 19.14 -14.26
C GLY A 40 -23.94 18.04 -13.19
N LEU A 41 -23.77 16.78 -13.60
CA LEU A 41 -23.73 15.63 -12.69
C LEU A 41 -22.31 15.35 -12.16
N LEU A 42 -21.30 15.80 -12.89
CA LEU A 42 -19.89 15.71 -12.52
C LEU A 42 -19.29 17.10 -12.31
N MET A 43 -18.18 17.14 -11.58
CA MET A 43 -17.25 18.26 -11.52
C MET A 43 -15.91 17.82 -12.07
N THR A 44 -15.21 18.72 -12.76
CA THR A 44 -13.78 18.56 -13.00
C THR A 44 -12.98 19.01 -11.77
N SER A 45 -12.00 18.20 -11.39
CA SER A 45 -11.00 18.52 -10.38
C SER A 45 -9.66 18.77 -11.06
N ARG A 46 -8.66 19.21 -10.29
CA ARG A 46 -7.29 19.36 -10.80
C ARG A 46 -6.81 18.02 -11.40
N GLN A 47 -6.01 18.11 -12.47
CA GLN A 47 -5.34 16.98 -13.14
C GLN A 47 -6.28 16.09 -13.98
N ASP A 48 -7.25 16.68 -14.70
CA ASP A 48 -8.15 15.97 -15.62
C ASP A 48 -8.92 14.82 -14.95
N ARG A 49 -9.42 15.08 -13.73
CA ARG A 49 -10.18 14.11 -12.96
C ARG A 49 -11.63 14.54 -12.80
N TYR A 50 -12.50 13.56 -12.78
CA TYR A 50 -13.92 13.75 -12.55
C TYR A 50 -14.28 13.42 -11.10
N ARG A 51 -15.27 14.11 -10.58
CA ARG A 51 -15.85 13.85 -9.26
C ARG A 51 -17.36 13.97 -9.35
N LEU A 52 -18.07 12.99 -8.79
CA LEU A 52 -19.49 13.13 -8.48
C LEU A 52 -19.65 14.07 -7.29
N HIS A 53 -20.64 14.96 -7.35
CA HIS A 53 -21.11 15.65 -6.14
C HIS A 53 -21.53 14.63 -5.08
N ASP A 54 -21.26 14.90 -3.80
CA ASP A 54 -21.48 13.92 -2.73
C ASP A 54 -22.93 13.44 -2.66
N LEU A 55 -23.91 14.34 -2.84
CA LEU A 55 -25.33 13.99 -2.93
C LEU A 55 -25.67 13.15 -4.16
N LEU A 56 -25.10 13.49 -5.33
CA LEU A 56 -25.31 12.72 -6.56
C LEU A 56 -24.65 11.35 -6.49
N ARG A 57 -23.53 11.20 -5.78
CA ARG A 57 -22.92 9.91 -5.53
C ARG A 57 -23.82 9.02 -4.68
N LEU A 58 -24.41 9.56 -3.61
CA LEU A 58 -25.38 8.84 -2.78
C LEU A 58 -26.62 8.44 -3.58
N TYR A 59 -27.10 9.33 -4.44
CA TYR A 59 -28.22 9.06 -5.35
C TYR A 59 -27.86 7.98 -6.39
N ALA A 60 -26.71 8.09 -7.06
CA ALA A 60 -26.22 7.09 -8.00
C ALA A 60 -26.10 5.71 -7.32
N ALA A 61 -25.59 5.65 -6.08
CA ALA A 61 -25.48 4.42 -5.30
C ALA A 61 -26.85 3.84 -4.90
N SER A 62 -27.84 4.69 -4.59
CA SER A 62 -29.20 4.21 -4.28
C SER A 62 -29.89 3.65 -5.52
N ARG A 63 -29.77 4.33 -6.66
CA ARG A 63 -30.27 3.87 -7.97
C ARG A 63 -29.57 2.58 -8.41
N HIS A 64 -28.25 2.51 -8.26
CA HIS A 64 -27.48 1.31 -8.56
C HIS A 64 -28.00 0.08 -7.80
N ARG A 65 -28.21 0.21 -6.48
CA ARG A 65 -28.76 -0.89 -5.66
C ARG A 65 -30.19 -1.27 -6.01
N ALA A 66 -30.99 -0.32 -6.46
CA ALA A 66 -32.39 -0.56 -6.80
C ALA A 66 -32.60 -1.17 -8.19
N GLU A 67 -31.70 -0.87 -9.14
CA GLU A 67 -31.93 -1.17 -10.56
C GLU A 67 -30.93 -2.15 -11.16
N ASP A 68 -29.71 -2.25 -10.63
CA ASP A 68 -28.67 -3.12 -11.19
C ASP A 68 -28.64 -4.46 -10.43
N SER A 69 -28.41 -5.56 -11.15
CA SER A 69 -28.32 -6.87 -10.52
C SER A 69 -27.04 -6.99 -9.70
N THR A 70 -27.13 -7.62 -8.52
CA THR A 70 -25.99 -7.86 -7.63
C THR A 70 -24.81 -8.51 -8.35
N GLU A 71 -25.09 -9.44 -9.27
CA GLU A 71 -24.07 -10.12 -10.08
C GLU A 71 -23.33 -9.15 -11.02
N ARG A 72 -24.05 -8.26 -11.72
CA ARG A 72 -23.43 -7.26 -12.59
C ARG A 72 -22.61 -6.26 -11.78
N SER A 73 -23.12 -5.82 -10.62
CA SER A 73 -22.41 -4.94 -9.70
C SER A 73 -21.11 -5.57 -9.20
N PHE A 74 -21.16 -6.84 -8.79
CA PHE A 74 -20.00 -7.60 -8.34
C PHE A 74 -18.96 -7.78 -9.46
N ALA A 75 -19.41 -8.10 -10.67
CA ALA A 75 -18.54 -8.26 -11.83
C ALA A 75 -17.84 -6.94 -12.21
N ALA A 76 -18.57 -5.83 -12.25
CA ALA A 76 -18.00 -4.50 -12.55
C ALA A 76 -16.97 -4.09 -11.49
N ARG A 77 -17.31 -4.24 -10.21
CA ARG A 77 -16.40 -3.93 -9.10
C ARG A 77 -15.15 -4.80 -9.10
N SER A 78 -15.31 -6.10 -9.38
CA SER A 78 -14.18 -7.02 -9.49
C SER A 78 -13.29 -6.68 -10.68
N ARG A 79 -13.86 -6.30 -11.84
CA ARG A 79 -13.06 -5.86 -12.99
C ARG A 79 -12.22 -4.62 -12.66
N LEU A 80 -12.81 -3.62 -12.00
CA LEU A 80 -12.09 -2.43 -11.56
C LEU A 80 -10.99 -2.78 -10.56
N ARG A 81 -11.27 -3.64 -9.57
CA ARG A 81 -10.29 -4.08 -8.56
C ARG A 81 -9.09 -4.74 -9.21
N HIS A 82 -9.30 -5.73 -10.07
CA HIS A 82 -8.20 -6.41 -10.76
C HIS A 82 -7.38 -5.44 -11.60
N TRP A 83 -8.04 -4.62 -12.42
CA TRP A 83 -7.36 -3.63 -13.25
C TRP A 83 -6.52 -2.63 -12.44
N LEU A 84 -7.04 -2.09 -11.33
CA LEU A 84 -6.29 -1.18 -10.45
C LEU A 84 -5.05 -1.87 -9.87
N LEU A 85 -5.19 -3.12 -9.41
CA LEU A 85 -4.07 -3.86 -8.83
C LEU A 85 -3.04 -4.29 -9.89
N ASP A 86 -3.47 -4.65 -11.11
CA ASP A 86 -2.57 -5.04 -12.20
C ASP A 86 -1.73 -3.83 -12.62
N THR A 87 -2.41 -2.70 -12.77
CA THR A 87 -1.77 -1.43 -13.13
C THR A 87 -0.83 -0.96 -12.02
N ALA A 88 -1.19 -1.16 -10.75
CA ALA A 88 -0.32 -0.88 -9.61
C ALA A 88 0.95 -1.76 -9.61
N VAL A 89 0.82 -3.07 -9.84
CA VAL A 89 1.98 -3.97 -9.95
C VAL A 89 2.89 -3.53 -11.09
N LEU A 90 2.31 -3.23 -12.26
CA LEU A 90 3.05 -2.78 -13.42
C LEU A 90 3.78 -1.45 -13.18
N ALA A 91 3.11 -0.49 -12.58
CA ALA A 91 3.69 0.81 -12.26
C ALA A 91 4.77 0.72 -11.17
N GLY A 92 4.59 -0.13 -10.16
CA GLY A 92 5.59 -0.35 -9.10
C GLY A 92 6.88 -0.97 -9.65
N ARG A 93 6.76 -1.94 -10.56
CA ARG A 93 7.88 -2.64 -11.19
C ARG A 93 8.84 -1.75 -11.99
N TRP A 94 8.42 -0.56 -12.42
CA TRP A 94 9.33 0.45 -12.99
C TRP A 94 10.49 0.86 -12.05
N TYR A 95 10.29 0.70 -10.75
CA TYR A 95 11.26 1.04 -9.71
C TYR A 95 12.07 -0.17 -9.23
N GLU A 96 11.67 -1.38 -9.61
CA GLU A 96 12.40 -2.59 -9.26
C GLU A 96 13.72 -2.67 -10.04
N PRO A 97 14.85 -2.90 -9.35
CA PRO A 97 16.13 -3.15 -10.02
C PRO A 97 16.01 -4.36 -10.95
N ASP A 98 16.62 -4.26 -12.13
CA ASP A 98 16.70 -5.33 -13.13
C ASP A 98 15.36 -5.81 -13.75
N TYR A 99 14.20 -5.24 -13.38
CA TYR A 99 12.91 -5.58 -14.02
C TYR A 99 12.81 -5.01 -15.44
N GLY A 100 13.33 -3.79 -15.66
CA GLY A 100 13.34 -3.12 -16.96
C GLY A 100 12.01 -2.47 -17.34
N MET A 101 11.88 -2.11 -18.63
CA MET A 101 10.66 -1.54 -19.19
C MET A 101 9.60 -2.63 -19.33
N PRO A 102 8.36 -2.45 -18.82
CA PRO A 102 7.30 -3.41 -19.04
C PRO A 102 6.98 -3.60 -20.52
N PRO A 103 6.45 -4.77 -20.93
CA PRO A 103 6.10 -5.00 -22.32
C PRO A 103 5.07 -3.98 -22.82
N ALA A 104 5.22 -3.58 -24.08
CA ALA A 104 4.24 -2.72 -24.74
C ALA A 104 2.90 -3.45 -24.82
N ASP A 105 1.83 -2.74 -24.46
CA ASP A 105 0.47 -3.26 -24.51
C ASP A 105 -0.41 -2.21 -25.19
N PRO A 106 -0.76 -2.40 -26.47
CA PRO A 106 -1.65 -1.50 -27.19
C PRO A 106 -3.06 -1.38 -26.59
N GLY A 107 -3.47 -2.34 -25.76
CA GLY A 107 -4.76 -2.31 -25.06
C GLY A 107 -4.71 -1.60 -23.70
N ARG A 108 -3.55 -1.07 -23.30
CA ARG A 108 -3.40 -0.42 -22.00
C ARG A 108 -4.15 0.90 -21.97
N LEU A 109 -5.03 1.04 -20.97
CA LEU A 109 -5.86 2.23 -20.79
C LEU A 109 -5.11 3.42 -20.19
N VAL A 110 -3.87 3.25 -19.75
CA VAL A 110 -3.03 4.29 -19.15
C VAL A 110 -1.61 4.23 -19.69
N ALA A 111 -1.04 5.39 -20.00
CA ALA A 111 0.34 5.49 -20.41
C ALA A 111 1.26 5.19 -19.21
N LEU A 112 2.15 4.22 -19.39
CA LEU A 112 3.12 3.77 -18.39
C LEU A 112 4.45 3.48 -19.10
N ASP A 113 4.89 4.44 -19.91
CA ASP A 113 6.03 4.29 -20.83
C ASP A 113 7.36 4.66 -20.19
N ASP A 114 7.30 5.32 -19.03
CA ASP A 114 8.46 5.71 -18.25
C ASP A 114 8.17 5.72 -16.74
N ARG A 115 9.24 5.88 -15.95
CA ARG A 115 9.17 5.96 -14.48
C ARG A 115 8.33 7.13 -13.98
N GLU A 116 8.35 8.27 -14.67
CA GLU A 116 7.63 9.46 -14.22
C GLU A 116 6.12 9.32 -14.43
N GLN A 117 5.68 8.73 -15.55
CA GLN A 117 4.30 8.33 -15.80
C GLN A 117 3.83 7.32 -14.75
N ALA A 118 4.64 6.31 -14.43
CA ALA A 118 4.35 5.35 -13.37
C ALA A 118 4.19 6.02 -11.99
N ALA A 119 5.12 6.89 -11.60
CA ALA A 119 5.00 7.67 -10.35
C ALA A 119 3.73 8.51 -10.31
N ARG A 120 3.42 9.21 -11.40
CA ARG A 120 2.22 10.05 -11.49
C ARG A 120 0.98 9.20 -11.32
N TRP A 121 0.88 8.06 -12.01
CA TRP A 121 -0.26 7.17 -11.89
C TRP A 121 -0.43 6.63 -10.47
N ILE A 122 0.64 6.10 -9.83
CA ILE A 122 0.57 5.53 -8.48
C ILE A 122 0.08 6.57 -7.46
N ARG A 123 0.54 7.82 -7.60
CA ARG A 123 0.15 8.92 -6.70
C ARG A 123 -1.27 9.38 -6.97
N THR A 124 -1.64 9.56 -8.23
CA THR A 124 -2.97 10.05 -8.63
C THR A 124 -4.05 9.03 -8.27
N GLU A 125 -3.84 7.75 -8.54
CA GLU A 125 -4.79 6.68 -8.23
C GLU A 125 -4.59 6.06 -6.84
N GLY A 126 -3.77 6.69 -5.99
CA GLY A 126 -3.42 6.29 -4.61
C GLY A 126 -4.57 5.70 -3.82
N ASP A 127 -5.63 6.49 -3.65
CA ASP A 127 -6.81 6.11 -2.87
C ASP A 127 -7.58 4.95 -3.52
N SER A 128 -7.63 4.93 -4.85
CA SER A 128 -8.41 3.96 -5.62
C SER A 128 -7.74 2.58 -5.57
N TRP A 129 -6.43 2.49 -5.84
CA TRP A 129 -5.72 1.22 -5.74
C TRP A 129 -5.58 0.74 -4.29
N LEU A 130 -5.44 1.64 -3.31
CA LEU A 130 -5.43 1.25 -1.89
C LEU A 130 -6.79 0.66 -1.47
N ALA A 131 -7.90 1.23 -1.93
CA ALA A 131 -9.21 0.66 -1.67
C ALA A 131 -9.40 -0.71 -2.34
N ALA A 132 -8.93 -0.87 -3.59
CA ALA A 132 -8.90 -2.17 -4.27
C ALA A 132 -8.04 -3.20 -3.51
N PHE A 133 -6.89 -2.76 -2.96
CA PHE A 133 -5.99 -3.58 -2.16
C PHE A 133 -6.62 -4.02 -0.84
N ARG A 134 -7.31 -3.12 -0.14
CA ARG A 134 -8.09 -3.42 1.06
C ARG A 134 -9.19 -4.46 0.78
N GLU A 135 -9.87 -4.32 -0.35
CA GLU A 135 -10.90 -5.27 -0.77
C GLU A 135 -10.33 -6.65 -1.09
N ALA A 136 -9.23 -6.71 -1.84
CA ALA A 136 -8.53 -7.97 -2.12
C ALA A 136 -8.08 -8.67 -0.83
N ALA A 137 -7.56 -7.91 0.14
CA ALA A 137 -7.20 -8.43 1.46
C ALA A 137 -8.41 -8.96 2.23
N ALA A 138 -9.54 -8.26 2.20
CA ALA A 138 -10.78 -8.71 2.84
C ALA A 138 -11.37 -9.98 2.19
N ASN A 139 -11.15 -10.15 0.88
CA ASN A 139 -11.56 -11.34 0.13
C ASN A 139 -10.61 -12.54 0.32
N GLY A 140 -9.50 -12.39 1.06
CA GLY A 140 -8.51 -13.45 1.23
C GLY A 140 -7.63 -13.70 0.00
N GLU A 141 -7.51 -12.73 -0.91
CA GLU A 141 -6.67 -12.80 -2.12
C GLU A 141 -5.17 -12.63 -1.77
N HIS A 142 -4.66 -13.47 -0.87
CA HIS A 142 -3.34 -13.35 -0.22
C HIS A 142 -2.17 -13.21 -1.19
N THR A 143 -2.12 -14.05 -2.24
CA THR A 143 -1.08 -13.97 -3.28
C THR A 143 -1.06 -12.61 -3.96
N ARG A 144 -2.25 -12.05 -4.23
CA ARG A 144 -2.37 -10.77 -4.93
C ARG A 144 -1.98 -9.60 -4.05
N VAL A 145 -2.36 -9.63 -2.79
CA VAL A 145 -1.94 -8.64 -1.79
C VAL A 145 -0.42 -8.65 -1.62
N ALA A 146 0.20 -9.83 -1.56
CA ALA A 146 1.65 -9.96 -1.50
C ALA A 146 2.35 -9.40 -2.75
N GLU A 147 1.86 -9.75 -3.95
CA GLU A 147 2.41 -9.27 -5.22
C GLU A 147 2.39 -7.74 -5.32
N VAL A 148 1.25 -7.10 -4.97
CA VAL A 148 1.12 -5.64 -5.02
C VAL A 148 2.07 -4.98 -4.03
N ALA A 149 2.18 -5.51 -2.80
CA ALA A 149 3.09 -4.96 -1.81
C ALA A 149 4.57 -5.10 -2.22
N GLU A 150 4.94 -6.24 -2.83
CA GLU A 150 6.28 -6.47 -3.36
C GLU A 150 6.61 -5.49 -4.50
N ALA A 151 5.72 -5.36 -5.49
CA ALA A 151 5.91 -4.42 -6.59
C ALA A 151 6.03 -2.96 -6.12
N MET A 152 5.35 -2.60 -5.03
CA MET A 152 5.41 -1.26 -4.46
C MET A 152 6.64 -1.01 -3.57
N HIS A 153 7.42 -2.03 -3.24
CA HIS A 153 8.53 -1.93 -2.29
C HIS A 153 9.48 -0.79 -2.62
N TRP A 154 10.02 -0.79 -3.84
CA TRP A 154 10.98 0.20 -4.29
C TRP A 154 10.36 1.59 -4.48
N PHE A 155 9.10 1.67 -4.86
CA PHE A 155 8.40 2.94 -4.99
C PHE A 155 8.11 3.59 -3.63
N SER A 156 7.91 2.79 -2.57
CA SER A 156 7.57 3.32 -1.24
C SER A 156 8.64 4.26 -0.67
N ASP A 157 9.92 3.99 -0.98
CA ASP A 157 11.06 4.85 -0.62
C ASP A 157 11.03 6.21 -1.34
N HIS A 158 10.35 6.30 -2.49
CA HIS A 158 10.20 7.52 -3.29
C HIS A 158 8.97 8.35 -2.90
N TRP A 159 8.04 7.79 -2.13
CA TRP A 159 6.81 8.46 -1.68
C TRP A 159 6.52 8.17 -0.20
N VAL A 160 7.53 8.37 0.65
CA VAL A 160 7.46 8.08 2.10
C VAL A 160 6.31 8.82 2.80
N SER A 161 5.96 10.01 2.33
CA SER A 161 4.95 10.87 2.94
C SER A 161 3.49 10.41 2.75
N TRP A 162 3.23 9.32 2.04
CA TRP A 162 1.87 8.88 1.75
C TRP A 162 1.08 8.43 2.99
N GLY A 163 1.77 7.90 4.02
CA GLY A 163 1.14 7.50 5.29
C GLY A 163 0.44 6.13 5.29
N HIS A 164 0.20 5.51 4.12
CA HIS A 164 -0.47 4.21 4.01
C HIS A 164 0.47 3.01 3.81
N TRP A 165 1.77 3.23 3.67
CA TRP A 165 2.72 2.14 3.42
C TRP A 165 2.76 1.07 4.52
N VAL A 166 2.68 1.50 5.79
CA VAL A 166 2.62 0.56 6.94
C VAL A 166 1.43 -0.38 6.79
N GLU A 167 0.26 0.18 6.48
CA GLU A 167 -0.97 -0.57 6.28
C GLU A 167 -0.87 -1.56 5.10
N VAL A 168 -0.21 -1.17 4.01
CA VAL A 168 0.03 -2.06 2.85
C VAL A 168 0.89 -3.26 3.27
N TYR A 169 2.02 -3.02 3.91
CA TYR A 169 2.95 -4.10 4.29
C TYR A 169 2.42 -4.98 5.43
N GLU A 170 1.65 -4.42 6.38
CA GLU A 170 1.04 -5.21 7.45
C GLU A 170 0.01 -6.20 6.90
N ARG A 171 -0.83 -5.78 5.94
CA ARG A 171 -1.80 -6.71 5.32
C ARG A 171 -1.13 -7.78 4.47
N ALA A 172 -0.07 -7.42 3.74
CA ALA A 172 0.72 -8.40 2.99
C ALA A 172 1.44 -9.40 3.91
N ALA A 173 1.96 -8.94 5.06
CA ALA A 173 2.57 -9.83 6.04
C ALA A 173 1.54 -10.76 6.71
N ALA A 174 0.33 -10.27 6.98
CA ALA A 174 -0.76 -11.06 7.54
C ALA A 174 -1.29 -12.14 6.58
N ALA A 175 -1.17 -11.91 5.27
CA ALA A 175 -1.54 -12.87 4.24
C ALA A 175 -0.64 -14.13 4.20
N GLY A 176 0.54 -14.08 4.84
CA GLY A 176 1.53 -15.15 4.79
C GLY A 176 2.29 -15.20 3.46
N PRO A 177 3.41 -15.93 3.38
CA PRO A 177 4.07 -16.14 2.10
C PRO A 177 3.13 -16.90 1.15
N PRO A 178 3.12 -16.60 -0.15
CA PRO A 178 2.32 -17.36 -1.10
C PRO A 178 2.71 -18.84 -0.97
N SER A 179 1.69 -19.67 -0.74
CA SER A 179 1.81 -21.12 -0.65
C SER A 179 2.26 -21.66 -2.01
N GLY A 180 3.57 -21.71 -2.23
CA GLY A 180 4.16 -22.16 -3.49
C GLY A 180 5.00 -21.09 -4.20
N THR A 181 5.97 -20.49 -3.51
CA THR A 181 7.03 -19.77 -4.22
C THR A 181 7.83 -20.77 -5.08
N PRO A 182 7.86 -20.66 -6.43
CA PRO A 182 9.09 -20.99 -7.10
C PRO A 182 10.13 -20.01 -6.56
N VAL A 183 11.24 -20.52 -6.04
CA VAL A 183 12.43 -19.70 -5.79
C VAL A 183 12.71 -18.97 -7.10
N TRP A 184 12.53 -17.66 -7.11
CA TRP A 184 13.03 -16.83 -8.20
C TRP A 184 14.54 -17.09 -8.26
N ARG A 185 14.95 -17.88 -9.25
CA ARG A 185 16.36 -18.10 -9.51
C ARG A 185 16.77 -16.84 -10.25
N ARG A 186 17.73 -16.07 -9.70
CA ARG A 186 18.35 -14.94 -10.42
C ARG A 186 18.51 -15.33 -11.88
N PRO A 187 18.13 -14.50 -12.87
CA PRO A 187 18.63 -14.71 -14.23
C PRO A 187 20.13 -14.80 -14.08
N THR A 188 20.67 -15.99 -14.35
CA THR A 188 22.11 -16.16 -14.36
C THR A 188 22.57 -15.19 -15.43
N ALA A 189 23.33 -14.18 -15.01
CA ALA A 189 24.09 -13.37 -15.95
C ALA A 189 24.73 -14.38 -16.91
N THR A 190 24.44 -14.25 -18.20
CA THR A 190 25.18 -15.01 -19.21
C THR A 190 26.61 -14.52 -19.07
N THR A 191 27.38 -15.26 -18.27
CA THR A 191 28.77 -14.94 -17.96
C THR A 191 29.52 -15.05 -19.27
N SER A 192 29.79 -13.91 -19.90
CA SER A 192 30.91 -13.81 -20.82
C SER A 192 32.17 -14.23 -20.06
N PRO A 193 32.96 -15.19 -20.56
CA PRO A 193 33.99 -15.84 -19.77
C PRO A 193 35.14 -14.87 -19.54
N GLY A 194 35.31 -14.38 -18.30
CA GLY A 194 36.48 -13.57 -17.98
C GLY A 194 36.37 -12.72 -16.72
N ARG A 195 36.22 -13.36 -15.55
CA ARG A 195 36.85 -12.93 -14.28
C ARG A 195 36.44 -13.84 -13.12
N THR A 196 37.37 -14.67 -12.67
CA THR A 196 37.28 -15.43 -11.43
C THR A 196 37.62 -14.54 -10.23
N GLY A 197 36.62 -14.24 -9.41
CA GLY A 197 36.77 -13.74 -8.05
C GLY A 197 35.66 -14.34 -7.17
N PRO A 198 35.93 -14.71 -5.91
CA PRO A 198 34.97 -15.46 -5.10
C PRO A 198 33.76 -14.61 -4.72
N ALA A 199 32.57 -15.20 -4.89
CA ALA A 199 31.27 -14.59 -4.60
C ALA A 199 31.02 -14.42 -3.10
N PRO A 200 30.40 -13.31 -2.64
CA PRO A 200 30.00 -13.16 -1.24
C PRO A 200 28.70 -13.93 -0.94
N ALA A 201 28.59 -14.34 0.32
CA ALA A 201 27.55 -15.21 0.86
C ALA A 201 26.11 -14.63 0.80
N ASP A 202 25.20 -15.56 0.53
CA ASP A 202 23.75 -15.44 0.41
C ASP A 202 23.09 -14.93 1.72
N THR A 203 22.21 -13.92 1.63
CA THR A 203 21.42 -13.43 2.77
C THR A 203 19.95 -13.33 2.40
N THR A 204 19.21 -14.42 2.64
CA THR A 204 17.74 -14.44 2.60
C THR A 204 17.18 -13.77 3.86
N ARG A 205 16.37 -12.73 3.71
CA ARG A 205 15.63 -12.12 4.83
C ARG A 205 14.32 -12.87 5.05
N ARG A 206 14.18 -13.47 6.23
CA ARG A 206 12.94 -14.05 6.76
C ARG A 206 12.41 -13.14 7.86
N TRP A 207 11.12 -12.84 7.84
CA TRP A 207 10.46 -12.07 8.90
C TRP A 207 9.96 -13.00 10.01
N THR A 208 10.31 -12.73 11.27
CA THR A 208 9.78 -13.41 12.47
C THR A 208 9.44 -12.42 13.59
N ARG A 209 8.40 -12.74 14.38
CA ARG A 209 7.98 -11.99 15.59
C ARG A 209 8.88 -12.32 16.79
N PRO A 210 9.36 -11.36 17.61
CA PRO A 210 10.07 -11.69 18.84
C PRO A 210 9.12 -11.79 20.04
N GLY A 211 9.30 -12.85 20.83
CA GLY A 211 8.71 -13.04 22.16
C GLY A 211 9.36 -12.16 23.24
N ALA A 212 8.56 -11.82 24.24
CA ALA A 212 8.89 -10.88 25.30
C ALA A 212 9.89 -11.44 26.32
N ARG A 213 10.82 -10.58 26.76
CA ARG A 213 11.34 -10.53 28.14
C ARG A 213 11.86 -9.13 28.42
N CYS A 214 11.29 -8.49 29.44
CA CYS A 214 11.68 -7.17 29.94
C CYS A 214 12.87 -7.32 30.89
N ASP A 215 13.87 -6.45 30.74
CA ASP A 215 14.57 -5.83 31.87
C ASP A 215 15.32 -4.59 31.36
N SER A 216 15.08 -3.44 31.99
CA SER A 216 15.93 -2.26 31.84
C SER A 216 15.88 -1.43 33.14
N PRO A 217 17.02 -0.86 33.60
CA PRO A 217 17.09 -0.11 34.86
C PRO A 217 16.80 1.40 34.68
N ARG A 218 16.29 2.03 35.75
CA ARG A 218 15.98 3.47 35.89
C ARG A 218 17.24 4.37 35.91
N PRO A 219 17.18 5.62 35.42
CA PRO A 219 18.13 6.69 35.78
C PRO A 219 17.58 7.64 36.86
N PRO A 220 18.43 8.50 37.48
CA PRO A 220 18.16 9.13 38.77
C PRO A 220 17.55 10.54 38.68
N GLU A 221 16.86 10.91 39.76
CA GLU A 221 16.22 12.21 40.01
C GLU A 221 17.24 13.30 40.35
N THR A 222 16.97 14.54 39.95
CA THR A 222 17.60 15.73 40.54
C THR A 222 16.52 16.70 41.02
N SER A 223 16.65 17.10 42.28
CA SER A 223 15.83 18.08 42.97
C SER A 223 16.40 19.49 42.77
N SER A 224 15.53 20.48 42.62
CA SER A 224 15.87 21.86 42.96
C SER A 224 14.65 22.57 43.56
N SER A 225 14.91 23.35 44.60
CA SER A 225 13.93 23.87 45.52
C SER A 225 13.56 25.33 45.25
N ARG A 226 12.29 25.65 45.52
CA ARG A 226 11.79 26.86 46.22
C ARG A 226 11.85 28.21 45.49
N ARG A 227 10.68 28.72 45.08
CA ARG A 227 9.85 29.74 45.78
C ARG A 227 8.80 30.29 44.81
N GLY A 228 7.58 30.50 45.30
CA GLY A 228 6.55 31.25 44.56
C GLY A 228 5.14 30.79 44.91
N ARG A 229 4.61 31.26 46.04
CA ARG A 229 3.22 31.07 46.47
C ARG A 229 2.25 31.74 45.51
N THR A 230 1.15 31.06 45.18
CA THR A 230 -0.18 31.68 45.27
C THR A 230 -1.25 30.58 45.43
N ARG A 231 -2.04 30.71 46.50
CA ARG A 231 -3.19 29.86 46.83
C ARG A 231 -4.41 30.39 46.06
N ILE A 232 -5.18 29.50 45.47
CA ILE A 232 -6.64 29.63 45.35
C ILE A 232 -7.24 28.29 45.80
N SER A 233 -8.30 28.41 46.59
CA SER A 233 -8.91 27.40 47.44
C SER A 233 -10.19 26.80 46.86
N ALA A 234 -10.53 25.64 47.44
CA ALA A 234 -11.87 25.09 47.69
C ALA A 234 -12.48 24.11 46.67
N GLY A 235 -12.93 22.97 47.22
CA GLY A 235 -13.80 22.01 46.54
C GLY A 235 -13.64 20.58 47.06
N CYS A 236 -14.04 20.31 48.32
CA CYS A 236 -14.22 18.94 48.81
C CYS A 236 -15.44 18.30 48.13
N GLY A 237 -15.27 17.08 47.63
CA GLY A 237 -16.33 16.21 47.13
C GLY A 237 -15.79 14.82 46.82
N THR A 238 -15.94 13.90 47.77
CA THR A 238 -15.92 12.44 47.57
C THR A 238 -17.38 11.94 47.65
N PRO A 239 -17.77 10.74 47.17
CA PRO A 239 -16.92 9.59 46.84
C PRO A 239 -17.33 8.80 45.54
N SER A 240 -16.53 7.77 45.25
CA SER A 240 -16.94 6.54 44.53
C SER A 240 -17.11 6.59 43.01
N ALA A 241 -16.03 6.29 42.27
CA ALA A 241 -16.09 5.46 41.07
C ALA A 241 -14.69 4.91 40.76
N THR A 242 -14.53 3.59 40.88
CA THR A 242 -13.33 2.84 40.50
C THR A 242 -13.20 2.86 38.98
N CYS A 243 -12.58 3.91 38.41
CA CYS A 243 -12.20 3.94 36.99
C CYS A 243 -10.79 3.37 36.83
N ARG A 244 -10.73 2.17 36.24
CA ARG A 244 -9.50 1.49 35.84
C ARG A 244 -9.00 2.13 34.53
N PRO A 245 -7.78 2.68 34.43
CA PRO A 245 -7.26 3.20 33.18
C PRO A 245 -6.85 2.04 32.23
N PRO A 246 -7.04 2.17 30.91
CA PRO A 246 -6.39 1.27 29.95
C PRO A 246 -4.87 1.53 29.93
N PRO A 247 -4.02 0.52 29.66
CA PRO A 247 -2.58 0.73 29.60
C PRO A 247 -2.18 1.57 28.36
N PRO A 248 -1.07 2.32 28.44
CA PRO A 248 -0.61 3.17 27.37
C PRO A 248 -0.12 2.36 26.16
N THR A 249 -0.57 2.78 24.98
CA THR A 249 0.08 2.55 23.70
C THR A 249 1.51 3.08 23.78
N THR A 250 2.49 2.27 23.39
CA THR A 250 3.87 2.74 23.19
C THR A 250 4.36 2.30 21.82
N SER A 251 4.10 3.13 20.83
CA SER A 251 4.81 3.17 19.56
C SER A 251 6.23 3.70 19.84
N ALA A 252 7.18 2.78 20.07
CA ALA A 252 8.60 3.11 20.04
C ALA A 252 9.14 2.91 18.60
N PRO A 253 9.97 3.82 18.07
CA PRO A 253 10.49 3.74 16.71
C PRO A 253 11.53 2.60 16.56
N TRP A 254 11.40 1.83 15.47
CA TRP A 254 12.36 0.79 15.10
C TRP A 254 13.73 1.41 14.76
N ARG A 255 14.80 0.99 15.46
CA ARG A 255 16.19 1.21 15.04
C ARG A 255 16.76 -0.05 14.40
N CYS A 256 17.38 0.13 13.24
CA CYS A 256 18.11 -0.90 12.51
C CYS A 256 19.41 -1.25 13.25
N SER A 257 19.64 -2.52 13.60
CA SER A 257 20.97 -3.00 14.01
C SER A 257 21.42 -4.16 13.12
N ARG A 258 22.61 -4.03 12.54
CA ARG A 258 23.29 -5.09 11.77
C ARG A 258 24.04 -5.99 12.76
N ARG A 259 23.83 -7.31 12.72
CA ARG A 259 24.81 -8.26 13.29
C ARG A 259 25.77 -8.68 12.19
N ARG A 260 27.07 -8.45 12.40
CA ARG A 260 28.15 -9.10 11.65
C ARG A 260 28.40 -10.46 12.31
N THR A 261 28.36 -11.54 11.53
CA THR A 261 28.91 -12.83 11.94
C THR A 261 30.42 -12.80 11.70
N THR A 262 31.19 -12.95 12.76
CA THR A 262 32.65 -13.13 12.70
C THR A 262 32.97 -14.53 12.22
N SER A 263 33.87 -14.60 11.23
CA SER A 263 34.52 -15.80 10.71
C SER A 263 35.42 -16.46 11.77
N THR A 264 35.27 -17.76 12.01
CA THR A 264 36.29 -18.58 12.67
C THR A 264 37.23 -19.16 11.61
N GLY A 265 38.50 -18.77 11.70
CA GLY A 265 39.60 -19.25 10.86
C GLY A 265 40.14 -20.61 11.30
N THR A 266 40.67 -21.31 10.30
CA THR A 266 41.40 -22.58 10.29
C THR A 266 42.68 -22.56 11.15
N SER A 267 43.01 -23.69 11.79
CA SER A 267 44.40 -24.08 12.06
C SER A 267 44.60 -25.59 11.80
N ARG A 268 45.82 -25.90 11.37
CA ARG A 268 46.29 -27.12 10.68
C ARG A 268 46.57 -28.31 11.63
N SER A 269 46.55 -29.49 11.00
CA SER A 269 47.23 -30.77 11.30
C SER A 269 48.70 -30.65 11.78
N PRO A 270 49.35 -31.70 12.33
CA PRO A 270 49.75 -32.92 11.57
C PRO A 270 49.78 -34.26 12.35
N ALA A 271 50.00 -35.36 11.58
CA ALA A 271 50.66 -36.67 11.85
C ALA A 271 50.57 -37.31 13.26
N GLU A 272 50.38 -38.62 13.46
CA GLU A 272 50.79 -39.83 12.72
C GLU A 272 49.65 -40.87 12.60
#